data_AF-A0A6V8JZC4-F1
#
_entry.id   AF-A0A6V8JZC4-F1
#
_cell.length_a   1.000
_cell.length_b   1.000
_cell.length_c   1.000
_cell.angle_alpha   90.00
_cell.angle_beta   90.00
_cell.angle_gamma   90.00
#
_symmetry.space_group_name_H-M   'P 1'
#
loop_
_entity.id
_entity.type
_entity.pdbx_description
1 polymer ?
#
loop_
_entity_poly.entity_id
_entity_poly.type
_entity_poly.pdbx_seq_one_letter_code
_entity_poly.pdbx_strand_id
1 'polypeptide(L)' 'MTDVDTPLTKVLGANTAKALATHLDLHTAGDLLYHFPGGTTSVATTPTSARWRSARTSP' A
#
# COMPACT_ATOMS: atom_id res chain seq x y z
N MET A 1 -17.15 11.66 -10.22
CA MET A 1 -15.96 10.92 -10.68
C MET A 1 -14.80 11.89 -10.57
N THR A 2 -13.89 11.73 -9.61
CA THR A 2 -12.69 12.57 -9.52
C THR A 2 -11.70 12.06 -10.55
N ASP A 3 -11.45 12.89 -11.56
CA ASP A 3 -10.47 12.59 -12.61
C ASP A 3 -9.05 12.61 -12.02
N VAL A 4 -8.12 11.82 -12.53
CA VAL A 4 -6.75 11.75 -12.00
C VAL A 4 -6.00 13.08 -12.18
N ASP A 5 -6.41 13.89 -13.15
CA ASP A 5 -5.90 15.25 -13.37
C ASP A 5 -6.52 16.29 -12.41
N THR A 6 -7.38 15.88 -11.47
CA THR A 6 -7.99 16.80 -10.52
C THR A 6 -6.92 17.37 -9.58
N PRO A 7 -6.81 18.71 -9.44
CA PRO A 7 -5.83 19.31 -8.54
C PRO A 7 -6.16 19.00 -7.07
N LEU A 8 -5.13 18.72 -6.26
CA LEU A 8 -5.28 18.36 -4.84
C LEU A 8 -6.03 19.41 -4.02
N THR A 9 -5.99 20.68 -4.43
CA THR A 9 -6.72 21.79 -3.77
C THR A 9 -8.23 21.60 -3.81
N LYS A 10 -8.77 20.91 -4.81
CA LYS A 10 -10.21 20.61 -4.94
C LYS A 10 -10.63 19.40 -4.12
N VAL A 11 -9.71 18.50 -3.80
CA VAL A 11 -9.98 17.25 -3.08
C VAL A 11 -9.74 17.41 -1.57
N LEU A 12 -8.63 18.05 -1.19
CA LEU A 12 -8.14 18.12 0.21
C LEU A 12 -8.11 19.55 0.77
N GLY A 13 -8.32 20.57 -0.06
CA GLY A 13 -8.20 21.97 0.30
C GLY A 13 -6.77 22.53 0.18
N ALA A 14 -6.66 23.86 0.14
CA ALA A 14 -5.43 24.56 -0.25
C ALA A 14 -4.23 24.31 0.70
N ASN A 15 -4.45 24.29 2.02
CA ASN A 15 -3.37 24.13 3.00
C ASN A 15 -2.76 22.72 2.93
N THR A 16 -3.60 21.70 2.89
CA THR A 16 -3.19 20.30 2.81
C THR A 16 -2.50 20.02 1.48
N ALA A 17 -3.07 20.50 0.36
CA ALA A 17 -2.47 20.37 -0.96
C ALA A 17 -1.09 21.03 -1.05
N LYS A 18 -0.89 22.19 -0.41
CA LYS A 18 0.42 22.87 -0.37
C LYS A 18 1.47 22.06 0.39
N ALA A 19 1.10 21.47 1.53
CA ALA A 19 2.01 20.60 2.29
C ALA A 19 2.38 19.34 1.50
N LEU A 20 1.41 18.71 0.83
CA LEU A 20 1.63 17.54 -0.03
C LEU A 20 2.54 17.86 -1.22
N ALA A 21 2.31 18.98 -1.90
CA ALA A 21 3.18 19.43 -2.99
C ALA A 21 4.60 19.76 -2.49
N THR A 22 4.74 20.41 -1.34
CA THR A 22 6.06 20.83 -0.83
C THR A 22 6.90 19.65 -0.33
N HIS A 23 6.28 18.67 0.31
CA HIS A 23 7.01 17.58 0.96
C HIS A 23 7.09 16.30 0.13
N LEU A 24 6.12 16.05 -0.75
CA LEU A 24 5.98 14.80 -1.50
C LEU A 24 5.88 15.03 -3.02
N ASP A 25 5.97 16.29 -3.47
CA ASP A 25 5.84 16.69 -4.89
C ASP A 25 4.53 16.23 -5.55
N LEU A 26 3.46 16.13 -4.75
CA LEU A 26 2.13 15.71 -5.25
C LEU A 26 1.32 16.94 -5.63
N HIS A 27 0.85 16.99 -6.88
CA HIS A 27 0.07 18.10 -7.42
C HIS A 27 -1.38 17.71 -7.77
N THR A 28 -1.60 16.45 -8.09
CA THR A 28 -2.88 15.92 -8.56
C THR A 28 -3.37 14.74 -7.74
N ALA A 29 -4.66 14.41 -7.90
CA ALA A 29 -5.25 13.21 -7.33
C ALA A 29 -4.57 11.93 -7.85
N GLY A 30 -4.11 11.93 -9.10
CA GLY A 30 -3.31 10.86 -9.69
C GLY A 30 -1.99 10.64 -8.97
N ASP A 31 -1.24 11.72 -8.72
CA ASP A 31 0.04 11.62 -8.00
C ASP A 31 -0.13 10.94 -6.64
N LEU A 32 -1.18 11.29 -5.90
CA LEU A 32 -1.47 10.67 -4.60
C LEU A 32 -1.75 9.17 -4.71
N LEU A 33 -2.47 8.74 -5.75
CA LEU A 33 -2.81 7.32 -5.96
C LEU A 33 -1.61 6.50 -6.40
N TYR A 34 -0.74 7.05 -7.26
CA TYR A 34 0.42 6.34 -7.78
C TYR A 34 1.65 6.40 -6.87
N HIS A 35 1.73 7.40 -5.98
CA HIS A 35 2.84 7.58 -5.05
C HIS A 35 2.81 6.61 -3.86
N PHE A 36 1.64 6.07 -3.52
CA PHE A 36 1.51 4.99 -2.53
C PHE A 36 1.19 3.67 -3.25
N PRO A 37 2.17 3.04 -3.93
CA PRO A 37 2.00 1.67 -4.37
C PRO A 37 1.93 0.83 -3.10
N GLY A 38 0.71 0.44 -2.71
CA GLY A 38 0.50 -0.44 -1.58
C GLY A 38 1.43 -1.63 -1.73
N GLY A 39 2.37 -1.76 -0.79
CA GLY A 39 3.27 -2.88 -0.75
C GLY A 39 2.41 -4.13 -0.72
N THR A 40 2.38 -4.85 -1.84
CA THR A 40 1.95 -6.23 -1.86
C THR A 40 3.02 -6.97 -1.08
N THR A 41 2.95 -6.89 0.26
CA THR A 41 3.50 -7.93 1.11
C THR A 41 2.69 -9.16 0.73
N SER A 42 3.17 -9.82 -0.31
CA SER A 42 2.84 -11.18 -0.63
C SER A 42 3.09 -11.93 0.66
N VAL A 43 2.02 -12.17 1.41
CA VAL A 43 2.07 -13.10 2.52
C VAL A 43 2.31 -14.42 1.83
N ALA A 44 3.58 -14.81 1.75
CA ALA A 44 3.96 -16.17 1.41
C ALA A 44 3.20 -17.02 2.42
N THR A 45 2.10 -17.60 1.97
CA THR A 45 1.35 -18.60 2.72
C THR A 45 2.27 -19.79 2.76
N THR A 46 3.16 -19.85 3.74
CA THR A 46 3.92 -21.05 4.06
C THR A 46 2.87 -22.10 4.39
N PRO A 47 2.66 -23.15 3.59
CA PRO A 47 1.88 -24.27 4.06
C PRO A 47 2.64 -24.86 5.25
N THR A 48 2.06 -24.73 6.43
CA THR A 48 2.41 -25.48 7.63
C THR A 48 2.27 -26.97 7.30
N SER A 49 3.31 -27.54 6.71
CA SER A 49 3.41 -28.95 6.34
C SER A 49 4.79 -29.51 6.69
N ALA A 50 5.45 -28.95 7.70
CA ALA A 50 6.61 -29.57 8.32
C ALA A 50 6.15 -30.43 9.51
N ARG A 51 5.52 -31.55 9.16
CA ARG A 51 5.97 -32.88 9.58
C ARG A 51 6.13 -33.11 11.10
N TRP A 52 5.11 -32.78 11.89
CA TRP A 52 4.86 -33.47 13.16
C TRP A 52 4.23 -34.84 12.89
N ARG A 53 5.06 -35.86 12.59
CA ARG A 53 4.71 -37.29 12.71
C ARG A 53 5.93 -38.18 12.52
N SER A 54 6.71 -38.31 13.57
CA SER A 54 7.50 -39.49 13.89
C SER A 54 7.43 -39.60 15.42
N ALA A 55 6.30 -39.97 16.02
CA ALA A 55 5.86 -41.37 16.10
C ALA A 55 7.12 -42.25 16.24
N ARG A 56 7.70 -42.40 17.43
CA ARG A 56 7.11 -43.07 18.60
C ARG A 56 6.63 -44.47 18.21
N THR A 57 7.57 -45.33 17.78
CA THR A 57 7.53 -46.82 17.73
C THR A 57 8.90 -47.28 17.19
N SER A 58 9.85 -47.70 18.05
CA SER A 58 10.13 -49.09 18.48
C SER A 58 10.90 -49.91 17.43
N PRO A 59 11.72 -50.93 17.76
CA PRO A 59 11.83 -51.68 19.02
C PRO A 59 12.98 -51.27 19.96
#